data_AF-A0A017RWM9-F1
#
_entry.id   AF-A0A017RWM9-F1
#
_cell.length_a   1.000
_cell.length_b   1.000
_cell.length_c   1.000
_cell.angle_alpha   90.00
_cell.angle_beta   90.00
_cell.angle_gamma   90.00
#
_symmetry.space_group_name_H-M   'P 1'
#
loop_
_entity.id
_entity.type
_entity.pdbx_description
1 polymer ?
#
loop_
_entity_poly.entity_id
_entity_poly.type
_entity_poly.pdbx_seq_one_letter_code
_entity_poly.pdbx_strand_id
1 'polypeptide(L)'
;MGRHEKVIINFCIATILICLSIMSLYVYFVFENEKNTNTFRLIETDEFLGKILILVDETYKKSVSVFSKIDNKGKRVEKQTSANNYISEPKKKKIDEVRDIKGLVNLEEIDSNFVIELRYATEENFTRQKIYPKAVCMLRRETAKKLINANNEFNKMGYRIKIWDAYRPYYVQKILYDIAVDKEFLANPVSGSKHNRGAAVDITLVDEDERELSMPTGFDEFTNRASQNYIGMSEIQKKNLECLRSVMEKNGFISVKNEWWHFTDSDWEKYPLLNIRLEDIK
;
A
#
# COMPACT_ATOMS: atom_id res chain seq x y z
N MET A 1 9.76 15.97 -29.58
CA MET A 1 11.22 15.90 -29.67
C MET A 1 11.66 15.64 -31.09
N GLY A 2 12.46 16.55 -31.64
CA GLY A 2 13.02 16.45 -32.99
C GLY A 2 14.06 15.33 -33.09
N ARG A 3 14.32 14.86 -34.32
CA ARG A 3 15.30 13.80 -34.60
C ARG A 3 16.71 14.17 -34.09
N HIS A 4 17.06 15.46 -34.10
CA HIS A 4 18.33 15.98 -33.60
C HIS A 4 18.46 15.94 -32.07
N GLU A 5 17.41 16.26 -31.32
CA GLU A 5 17.42 16.17 -29.85
C GLU A 5 17.64 14.73 -29.37
N LYS A 6 17.01 13.76 -30.05
CA LYS A 6 17.21 12.32 -29.77
C LYS A 6 18.66 11.87 -30.00
N VAL A 7 19.35 12.43 -30.99
CA VAL A 7 20.74 12.07 -31.30
C VAL A 7 21.70 12.64 -30.25
N ILE A 8 21.49 13.90 -29.83
CA ILE A 8 22.32 14.56 -28.82
C ILE A 8 22.20 13.86 -27.45
N ILE A 9 20.97 13.51 -27.04
CA ILE A 9 20.71 12.78 -25.79
C ILE A 9 21.41 11.40 -25.82
N ASN A 10 21.30 10.67 -26.93
CA ASN A 10 21.95 9.37 -27.06
C ASN A 10 23.49 9.45 -27.04
N PHE A 11 24.07 10.53 -27.55
CA PHE A 11 25.53 10.73 -27.58
C PHE A 11 26.10 11.12 -26.20
N CYS A 12 25.41 12.00 -25.46
CA CYS A 12 25.78 12.35 -24.09
C CYS A 12 25.69 11.13 -23.15
N ILE A 13 24.62 10.34 -23.26
CA ILE A 13 24.42 9.14 -22.43
C ILE A 13 25.50 8.08 -22.69
N ALA A 14 25.87 7.85 -23.96
CA ALA A 14 26.91 6.87 -24.31
C ALA A 14 28.29 7.24 -23.75
N THR A 15 28.63 8.52 -23.72
CA THR A 15 29.92 9.01 -23.22
C THR A 15 29.98 8.94 -21.69
N ILE A 16 28.85 9.19 -21.00
CA ILE A 16 28.72 9.11 -19.54
C ILE A 16 28.77 7.65 -19.05
N LEU A 17 28.16 6.71 -19.78
CA LEU A 17 28.17 5.28 -19.44
C LEU A 17 29.58 4.67 -19.49
N ILE A 18 30.46 5.17 -20.39
CA ILE A 18 31.86 4.73 -20.45
C ILE A 18 32.61 5.18 -19.19
N CYS A 19 32.38 6.41 -18.70
CA CYS A 19 33.01 6.93 -17.50
C CYS A 19 32.54 6.25 -16.20
N LEU A 20 31.27 5.82 -16.12
CA LEU A 20 30.68 5.23 -14.91
C LEU A 20 30.98 3.75 -14.72
N SER A 21 31.39 3.02 -15.77
CA SER A 21 31.80 1.61 -15.66
C SER A 21 33.05 1.39 -14.79
N ILE A 22 33.71 2.47 -14.36
CA ILE A 22 34.97 2.47 -13.62
C ILE A 22 34.78 2.82 -12.14
N MET A 23 33.64 3.42 -11.74
CA MET A 23 33.41 3.87 -10.36
C MET A 23 31.98 3.54 -9.91
N SER A 24 31.83 2.65 -8.93
CA SER A 24 30.55 2.31 -8.28
C SER A 24 30.01 3.47 -7.44
N LEU A 25 29.56 4.55 -8.10
CA LEU A 25 28.87 5.69 -7.48
C LEU A 25 27.42 5.76 -7.98
N TYR A 26 26.50 6.03 -7.05
CA TYR A 26 25.16 6.50 -7.37
C TYR A 26 25.27 7.91 -7.94
N VAL A 27 24.90 8.11 -9.21
CA VAL A 27 24.93 9.43 -9.85
C VAL A 27 23.52 9.84 -10.23
N TYR A 28 23.09 10.97 -9.67
CA TYR A 28 21.87 11.66 -10.08
C TYR A 28 22.19 12.62 -11.22
N PHE A 29 21.37 12.61 -12.26
CA PHE A 29 21.52 13.54 -13.39
C PHE A 29 20.27 14.41 -13.49
N VAL A 30 20.49 15.73 -13.51
CA VAL A 30 19.47 16.72 -13.81
C VAL A 30 19.68 17.16 -15.25
N PHE A 31 18.68 16.95 -16.11
CA PHE A 31 18.71 17.48 -17.47
C PHE A 31 17.74 18.66 -17.55
N GLU A 32 18.27 19.83 -17.87
CA GLU A 32 17.48 21.02 -18.21
C GLU A 32 17.31 21.10 -19.71
N ASN A 33 16.07 21.30 -20.17
CA ASN A 33 15.79 21.82 -21.51
C ASN A 33 14.97 23.10 -21.37
N GLU A 34 14.94 23.96 -22.38
CA GLU A 34 14.37 25.33 -22.38
C GLU A 34 12.91 25.45 -21.91
N LYS A 35 12.21 24.33 -21.66
CA LYS A 35 10.80 24.29 -21.25
C LYS A 35 10.47 23.39 -20.05
N ASN A 36 11.40 22.62 -19.48
CA ASN A 36 11.16 21.82 -18.27
C ASN A 36 12.46 21.24 -17.67
N THR A 37 12.46 21.03 -16.35
CA THR A 37 13.49 20.29 -15.61
C THR A 37 13.00 18.88 -15.29
N ASN A 38 13.72 17.85 -15.75
CA ASN A 38 13.42 16.46 -15.44
C ASN A 38 14.57 15.83 -14.65
N THR A 39 14.24 15.11 -13.59
CA THR A 39 15.22 14.41 -12.75
C THR A 39 15.24 12.94 -13.12
N PHE A 40 16.43 12.41 -13.40
CA PHE A 40 16.60 11.00 -13.71
C PHE A 40 17.50 10.30 -12.71
N ARG A 41 17.12 9.08 -12.31
CA ARG A 41 17.92 8.19 -11.48
C ARG A 41 18.39 6.99 -12.26
N LEU A 42 19.66 6.65 -12.10
CA LEU A 42 20.27 5.44 -12.62
C LEU A 42 20.20 4.35 -11.54
N ILE A 43 19.61 3.20 -11.88
CA ILE A 43 19.54 2.04 -10.98
C ILE A 43 20.32 0.89 -11.60
N GLU A 44 21.27 0.35 -10.85
CA GLU A 44 21.99 -0.88 -11.18
C GLU A 44 21.24 -2.06 -10.56
N THR A 45 20.91 -3.06 -11.37
CA THR A 45 20.24 -4.28 -10.89
C THR A 45 21.00 -5.52 -11.34
N ASP A 46 21.11 -6.50 -10.45
CA ASP A 46 21.70 -7.81 -10.74
C ASP A 46 20.61 -8.80 -11.14
N GLU A 47 20.57 -9.19 -12.42
CA GLU A 47 19.79 -10.34 -12.89
C GLU A 47 20.71 -11.53 -13.17
N PHE A 48 20.12 -12.74 -13.19
CA PHE A 48 20.77 -14.05 -13.35
C PHE A 48 21.70 -14.18 -14.60
N LEU A 49 21.70 -13.19 -15.51
CA LEU A 49 22.49 -13.15 -16.76
C LEU A 49 23.33 -11.87 -16.96
N GLY A 50 23.43 -10.98 -15.97
CA GLY A 50 24.31 -9.80 -15.97
C GLY A 50 23.70 -8.52 -15.37
N LYS A 51 24.52 -7.46 -15.31
CA LYS A 51 24.14 -6.13 -14.79
C LYS A 51 23.26 -5.36 -15.79
N ILE A 52 22.16 -4.80 -15.31
CA ILE A 52 21.25 -3.94 -16.08
C ILE A 52 21.25 -2.54 -15.47
N LEU A 53 21.44 -1.51 -16.33
CA LEU A 53 21.24 -0.12 -15.96
C LEU A 53 19.86 0.35 -16.42
N ILE A 54 19.08 0.89 -15.49
CA ILE A 54 17.74 1.43 -15.71
C ILE A 54 17.78 2.94 -15.47
N LEU A 55 17.33 3.72 -16.46
CA LEU A 55 17.05 5.15 -16.29
C LEU A 55 15.58 5.33 -15.90
N VAL A 56 15.35 5.87 -14.71
CA VAL A 56 14.02 6.18 -14.18
C VAL A 56 13.82 7.70 -14.19
N ASP A 57 12.77 8.15 -14.85
CA ASP A 57 12.26 9.52 -14.75
C ASP A 57 11.51 9.66 -13.43
N GLU A 58 12.08 10.39 -12.48
CA GLU A 58 11.49 10.59 -11.15
C GLU A 58 10.35 11.61 -11.18
N THR A 59 10.33 12.50 -12.16
CA THR A 59 9.27 13.50 -12.34
C THR A 59 7.94 12.84 -12.74
N TYR A 60 8.00 11.73 -13.49
CA TYR A 60 6.81 11.02 -13.97
C TYR A 60 6.69 9.55 -13.51
N LYS A 61 7.59 9.07 -12.64
CA LYS A 61 7.70 7.65 -12.22
C LYS A 61 7.69 6.67 -13.41
N LYS A 62 8.40 7.00 -14.50
CA LYS A 62 8.45 6.19 -15.73
C LYS A 62 9.87 5.69 -16.01
N SER A 63 10.03 4.40 -16.33
CA SER A 63 11.30 3.87 -16.84
C SER A 63 11.46 4.25 -18.31
N VAL A 64 12.52 4.99 -18.66
CA VAL A 64 12.69 5.57 -20.00
C VAL A 64 13.64 4.76 -20.89
N SER A 65 14.51 3.91 -20.34
CA SER A 65 15.41 3.06 -21.13
C SER A 65 15.97 1.88 -20.34
N VAL A 66 16.02 0.69 -20.96
CA VAL A 66 16.75 -0.48 -20.46
C VAL A 66 17.94 -0.71 -21.39
N PHE A 67 19.17 -0.64 -20.87
CA PHE A 67 20.36 -0.99 -21.62
C PHE A 67 20.83 -2.38 -21.19
N SER A 68 20.69 -3.39 -22.06
CA SER A 68 21.23 -4.72 -21.80
C SER A 68 22.61 -4.90 -22.44
N LYS A 69 23.56 -5.32 -21.60
CA LYS A 69 24.91 -5.87 -21.88
C LYS A 69 25.98 -4.93 -22.45
N ILE A 70 26.95 -4.59 -21.60
CA ILE A 70 28.33 -4.28 -21.99
C ILE A 70 29.14 -5.55 -21.71
N ASP A 71 29.84 -6.10 -22.70
CA ASP A 71 30.76 -7.21 -22.43
C ASP A 71 31.99 -6.72 -21.63
N ASN A 72 32.76 -7.63 -21.03
CA ASN A 72 33.95 -7.27 -20.24
C ASN A 72 35.08 -6.59 -21.06
N LYS A 73 34.82 -6.22 -22.33
CA LYS A 73 35.73 -5.53 -23.25
C LYS A 73 35.16 -4.20 -23.77
N GLY A 74 34.03 -3.72 -23.24
CA GLY A 74 33.46 -2.41 -23.58
C GLY A 74 32.80 -2.35 -24.95
N LYS A 75 32.47 -3.48 -25.58
CA LYS A 75 31.87 -3.50 -26.93
C LYS A 75 30.34 -3.59 -26.86
N ARG A 76 29.68 -2.64 -27.52
CA ARG A 76 28.21 -2.50 -27.60
C ARG A 76 27.62 -3.68 -28.38
N VAL A 77 26.77 -4.48 -27.76
CA VAL A 77 25.94 -5.47 -28.46
C VAL A 77 24.58 -4.83 -28.70
N GLU A 78 24.36 -4.28 -29.90
CA GLU A 78 23.06 -3.73 -30.25
C GLU A 78 22.02 -4.85 -30.38
N LYS A 79 21.08 -4.87 -29.43
CA LYS A 79 19.75 -5.41 -29.69
C LYS A 79 18.75 -4.28 -29.46
N GLN A 80 18.31 -3.66 -30.54
CA GLN A 80 17.09 -2.88 -30.54
C GLN A 80 15.93 -3.82 -30.16
N THR A 81 15.57 -3.83 -28.89
CA THR A 81 14.21 -4.22 -28.49
C THR A 81 13.41 -2.95 -28.33
N SER A 82 12.42 -2.82 -29.21
CA SER A 82 11.41 -1.79 -29.26
C SER A 82 10.93 -1.37 -27.88
N ALA A 83 11.05 -0.07 -27.59
CA ALA A 83 10.29 0.61 -26.56
C ALA A 83 8.79 0.40 -26.84
N ASN A 84 8.15 -0.50 -26.09
CA ASN A 84 6.71 -0.47 -25.82
C ASN A 84 6.23 -1.52 -24.81
N ASN A 85 7.08 -2.03 -23.92
CA ASN A 85 6.56 -2.62 -22.68
C ASN A 85 6.30 -1.47 -21.72
N TYR A 86 5.18 -0.79 -21.94
CA TYR A 86 4.47 -0.11 -20.88
C TYR A 86 4.26 -1.15 -19.78
N ILE A 87 5.01 -1.09 -18.69
CA ILE A 87 4.45 -1.49 -17.40
C ILE A 87 3.45 -0.38 -17.11
N SER A 88 2.28 -0.45 -17.77
CA SER A 88 1.14 0.33 -17.32
C SER A 88 0.91 -0.09 -15.89
N GLU A 89 0.75 0.88 -14.98
CA GLU A 89 0.08 0.59 -13.71
C GLU A 89 -1.11 -0.33 -14.02
N PRO A 90 -1.29 -1.44 -13.27
CA PRO A 90 -2.39 -2.35 -13.52
C PRO A 90 -3.67 -1.51 -13.64
N LYS A 91 -4.36 -1.61 -14.79
CA LYS A 91 -5.55 -0.80 -15.06
C LYS A 91 -6.52 -0.98 -13.90
N LYS A 92 -6.69 0.07 -13.07
CA LYS A 92 -7.69 0.10 -12.01
C LYS A 92 -9.03 -0.29 -12.62
N LYS A 93 -9.64 -1.36 -12.11
CA LYS A 93 -10.96 -1.78 -12.56
C LYS A 93 -11.99 -0.87 -11.93
N LYS A 94 -13.07 -0.56 -12.64
CA LYS A 94 -14.23 0.05 -11.96
C LYS A 94 -14.69 -0.93 -10.90
N ILE A 95 -15.10 -0.43 -9.74
CA ILE A 95 -15.48 -1.30 -8.62
C ILE A 95 -16.49 -2.36 -9.07
N ASP A 96 -17.50 -2.00 -9.86
CA ASP A 96 -18.55 -2.90 -10.37
C ASP A 96 -18.05 -3.98 -11.35
N GLU A 97 -16.83 -3.85 -11.88
CA GLU A 97 -16.17 -4.82 -12.76
C GLU A 97 -15.22 -5.77 -11.98
N VAL A 98 -14.98 -5.50 -10.69
CA VAL A 98 -14.13 -6.35 -9.84
C VAL A 98 -14.87 -7.60 -9.42
N ARG A 99 -14.14 -8.71 -9.44
CA ARG A 99 -14.62 -10.02 -9.04
C ARG A 99 -15.26 -9.95 -7.67
N ASP A 100 -16.51 -10.36 -7.61
CA ASP A 100 -17.30 -10.45 -6.40
C ASP A 100 -17.22 -11.88 -5.83
N ILE A 101 -16.89 -12.00 -4.55
CA ILE A 101 -16.92 -13.27 -3.83
C ILE A 101 -17.85 -13.13 -2.63
N LYS A 102 -19.12 -13.53 -2.82
CA LYS A 102 -20.19 -13.40 -1.82
C LYS A 102 -20.35 -11.96 -1.28
N GLY A 103 -20.21 -10.98 -2.14
CA GLY A 103 -20.28 -9.54 -1.84
C GLY A 103 -18.96 -8.92 -1.39
N LEU A 104 -17.87 -9.69 -1.31
CA LEU A 104 -16.53 -9.17 -1.05
C LEU A 104 -15.82 -8.83 -2.36
N VAL A 105 -15.04 -7.76 -2.34
CA VAL A 105 -14.17 -7.30 -3.42
C VAL A 105 -12.75 -7.10 -2.91
N ASN A 106 -11.77 -7.32 -3.77
CA ASN A 106 -10.37 -7.03 -3.47
C ASN A 106 -10.11 -5.53 -3.66
N LEU A 107 -9.68 -4.84 -2.59
CA LEU A 107 -9.43 -3.40 -2.62
C LEU A 107 -8.29 -3.04 -3.59
N GLU A 108 -7.25 -3.88 -3.67
CA GLU A 108 -6.07 -3.64 -4.51
C GLU A 108 -6.40 -3.68 -6.03
N GLU A 109 -7.49 -4.34 -6.43
CA GLU A 109 -7.98 -4.32 -7.82
C GLU A 109 -8.73 -3.03 -8.16
N ILE A 110 -9.19 -2.29 -7.15
CA ILE A 110 -10.05 -1.11 -7.29
C ILE A 110 -9.22 0.16 -7.15
N ASP A 111 -8.39 0.25 -6.10
CA ASP A 111 -7.62 1.44 -5.81
C ASP A 111 -6.24 1.10 -5.21
N SER A 112 -5.18 1.50 -5.92
CA SER A 112 -3.79 1.36 -5.50
C SER A 112 -3.33 2.46 -4.53
N ASN A 113 -4.17 3.43 -4.19
CA ASN A 113 -3.76 4.56 -3.34
C ASN A 113 -3.82 4.26 -1.82
N PHE A 114 -3.86 2.99 -1.44
CA PHE A 114 -3.78 2.51 -0.06
C PHE A 114 -2.41 1.91 0.22
N VAL A 115 -1.98 1.91 1.47
CA VAL A 115 -0.87 1.08 1.93
C VAL A 115 -1.46 -0.16 2.60
N ILE A 116 -1.17 -1.35 2.06
CA ILE A 116 -1.74 -2.60 2.58
C ILE A 116 -0.65 -3.35 3.36
N GLU A 117 -0.82 -3.46 4.67
CA GLU A 117 0.09 -4.12 5.60
C GLU A 117 -0.74 -4.99 6.54
N LEU A 118 -1.40 -6.02 5.99
CA LEU A 118 -2.28 -6.88 6.78
C LEU A 118 -1.47 -7.61 7.85
N ARG A 119 -1.52 -7.13 9.10
CA ARG A 119 -0.59 -7.51 10.18
C ARG A 119 -0.72 -8.96 10.62
N TYR A 120 -1.89 -9.56 10.44
CA TYR A 120 -2.05 -11.00 10.66
C TYR A 120 -1.41 -11.87 9.57
N ALA A 121 -1.00 -11.31 8.42
CA ALA A 121 -0.17 -11.99 7.42
C ALA A 121 1.34 -11.85 7.70
N THR A 122 1.72 -11.08 8.72
CA THR A 122 3.12 -10.87 9.16
C THR A 122 3.28 -11.37 10.60
N GLU A 123 4.47 -11.19 11.17
CA GLU A 123 4.72 -11.44 12.60
C GLU A 123 4.49 -10.18 13.46
N GLU A 124 4.12 -9.06 12.83
CA GLU A 124 3.89 -7.77 13.49
C GLU A 124 2.46 -7.65 14.04
N ASN A 125 2.07 -8.62 14.84
CA ASN A 125 0.80 -8.67 15.55
C ASN A 125 0.99 -9.26 16.95
N PHE A 126 -0.02 -9.19 17.82
CA PHE A 126 0.12 -9.61 19.22
C PHE A 126 0.49 -11.10 19.39
N THR A 127 0.16 -11.96 18.41
CA THR A 127 0.50 -13.39 18.46
C THR A 127 1.94 -13.67 18.09
N ARG A 128 2.63 -12.72 17.42
CA ARG A 128 3.96 -12.89 16.81
C ARG A 128 4.05 -14.06 15.83
N GLN A 129 2.92 -14.44 15.26
CA GLN A 129 2.81 -15.53 14.30
C GLN A 129 2.05 -15.05 13.06
N LYS A 130 2.35 -15.67 11.92
CA LYS A 130 1.56 -15.47 10.68
C LYS A 130 0.29 -16.30 10.77
N ILE A 131 -0.84 -15.63 10.92
CA ILE A 131 -2.16 -16.26 11.03
C ILE A 131 -2.87 -16.30 9.68
N TYR A 132 -2.74 -15.23 8.87
CA TYR A 132 -3.27 -15.20 7.51
C TYR A 132 -2.33 -15.97 6.58
N PRO A 133 -2.84 -16.97 5.84
CA PRO A 133 -2.02 -17.69 4.86
C PRO A 133 -1.68 -16.84 3.63
N LYS A 134 -2.43 -15.77 3.38
CA LYS A 134 -2.27 -14.86 2.23
C LYS A 134 -2.70 -13.46 2.63
N ALA A 135 -1.92 -12.44 2.27
CA ALA A 135 -2.30 -11.04 2.42
C ALA A 135 -3.20 -10.63 1.24
N VAL A 136 -4.52 -10.60 1.46
CA VAL A 136 -5.49 -10.09 0.48
C VAL A 136 -6.49 -9.18 1.18
N CYS A 137 -6.52 -7.90 0.80
CA CYS A 137 -7.40 -6.93 1.44
C CYS A 137 -8.82 -6.99 0.84
N MET A 138 -9.66 -7.83 1.43
CA MET A 138 -11.06 -7.97 1.00
C MET A 138 -12.00 -7.15 1.88
N LEU A 139 -12.99 -6.50 1.26
CA LEU A 139 -14.04 -5.75 1.93
C LEU A 139 -15.38 -5.97 1.23
N ARG A 140 -16.48 -5.69 1.93
CA ARG A 140 -17.77 -5.53 1.25
C ARG A 140 -17.66 -4.42 0.22
N ARG A 141 -18.29 -4.61 -0.94
CA ARG A 141 -18.28 -3.63 -2.03
C ARG A 141 -18.63 -2.21 -1.57
N GLU A 142 -19.71 -2.06 -0.81
CA GLU A 142 -20.13 -0.74 -0.32
C GLU A 142 -19.20 -0.21 0.78
N THR A 143 -18.65 -1.08 1.63
CA THR A 143 -17.59 -0.69 2.59
C THR A 143 -16.34 -0.19 1.87
N ALA A 144 -15.92 -0.85 0.79
CA ALA A 144 -14.78 -0.43 -0.03
C ALA A 144 -15.03 0.95 -0.67
N LYS A 145 -16.24 1.22 -1.17
CA LYS A 145 -16.63 2.55 -1.69
C LYS A 145 -16.49 3.64 -0.62
N LYS A 146 -17.03 3.39 0.57
CA LYS A 146 -16.91 4.30 1.73
C LYS A 146 -15.44 4.57 2.08
N LEU A 147 -14.63 3.51 2.12
CA LEU A 147 -13.21 3.61 2.44
C LEU A 147 -12.41 4.38 1.39
N ILE A 148 -12.69 4.16 0.09
CA ILE A 148 -12.09 4.92 -1.02
C ILE A 148 -12.43 6.40 -0.91
N ASN A 149 -13.67 6.74 -0.56
CA ASN A 149 -14.07 8.14 -0.36
C ASN A 149 -13.32 8.77 0.83
N ALA A 150 -13.21 8.07 1.96
CA ALA A 150 -12.42 8.51 3.09
C ALA A 150 -10.94 8.73 2.72
N ASN A 151 -10.34 7.75 2.02
CA ASN A 151 -8.96 7.86 1.52
C ASN A 151 -8.78 9.07 0.60
N ASN A 152 -9.75 9.35 -0.29
CA ASN A 152 -9.74 10.52 -1.15
C ASN A 152 -9.79 11.85 -0.39
N GLU A 153 -10.39 11.91 0.80
CA GLU A 153 -10.31 13.08 1.66
C GLU A 153 -8.93 13.22 2.31
N PHE A 154 -8.36 12.12 2.82
CA PHE A 154 -7.00 12.10 3.36
C PHE A 154 -5.94 12.48 2.30
N ASN A 155 -6.12 12.02 1.06
CA ASN A 155 -5.22 12.34 -0.05
C ASN A 155 -5.12 13.86 -0.29
N LYS A 156 -6.22 14.59 -0.11
CA LYS A 156 -6.23 16.06 -0.23
C LYS A 156 -5.47 16.75 0.90
N MET A 157 -5.23 16.04 2.00
CA MET A 157 -4.48 16.51 3.17
C MET A 157 -3.02 16.02 3.14
N GLY A 158 -2.58 15.31 2.10
CA GLY A 158 -1.23 14.74 2.00
C GLY A 158 -1.06 13.41 2.73
N TYR A 159 -2.16 12.71 3.05
CA TYR A 159 -2.13 11.44 3.76
C TYR A 159 -2.77 10.32 2.96
N ARG A 160 -2.36 9.08 3.24
CA ARG A 160 -3.01 7.85 2.74
C ARG A 160 -3.39 6.94 3.89
N ILE A 161 -4.43 6.15 3.69
CA ILE A 161 -4.81 5.10 4.64
C ILE A 161 -3.82 3.92 4.52
N LYS A 162 -3.25 3.50 5.66
CA LYS A 162 -2.62 2.20 5.82
C LYS A 162 -3.59 1.23 6.50
N ILE A 163 -3.76 0.03 5.92
CA ILE A 163 -4.68 -1.00 6.40
C ILE A 163 -3.90 -2.12 7.08
N TRP A 164 -4.19 -2.35 8.36
CA TRP A 164 -3.63 -3.42 9.18
C TRP A 164 -4.54 -4.65 9.26
N ASP A 165 -5.86 -4.46 9.17
CA ASP A 165 -6.80 -5.57 8.99
C ASP A 165 -8.07 -5.15 8.24
N ALA A 166 -8.71 -6.12 7.59
CA ALA A 166 -9.93 -5.96 6.80
C ALA A 166 -10.83 -7.21 6.99
N TYR A 167 -11.29 -7.85 5.91
CA TYR A 167 -12.00 -9.12 6.05
C TYR A 167 -11.13 -10.19 6.75
N ARG A 168 -11.59 -10.59 7.94
CA ARG A 168 -11.02 -11.68 8.73
C ARG A 168 -11.96 -12.88 8.66
N PRO A 169 -11.55 -14.04 8.13
CA PRO A 169 -12.40 -15.23 8.17
C PRO A 169 -12.77 -15.63 9.60
N TYR A 170 -13.95 -16.20 9.78
CA TYR A 170 -14.41 -16.66 11.09
C TYR A 170 -13.45 -17.63 11.79
N TYR A 171 -12.83 -18.55 11.04
CA TYR A 171 -11.84 -19.47 11.61
C TYR A 171 -10.63 -18.73 12.19
N VAL A 172 -10.21 -17.62 11.59
CA VAL A 172 -9.11 -16.79 12.11
C VAL A 172 -9.53 -16.09 13.39
N GLN A 173 -10.77 -15.59 13.46
CA GLN A 173 -11.29 -15.00 14.71
C GLN A 173 -11.22 -16.00 15.87
N LYS A 174 -11.49 -17.29 15.63
CA LYS A 174 -11.33 -18.34 16.64
C LYS A 174 -9.88 -18.51 17.06
N ILE A 175 -8.95 -18.60 16.10
CA ILE A 175 -7.51 -18.73 16.38
C ILE A 175 -7.03 -17.56 17.26
N LEU A 176 -7.35 -16.32 16.89
CA LEU A 176 -6.94 -15.14 17.66
C LEU A 176 -7.54 -15.15 19.07
N TYR A 177 -8.82 -15.50 19.20
CA TYR A 177 -9.51 -15.58 20.49
C TYR A 177 -8.95 -16.68 21.40
N ASP A 178 -8.51 -17.81 20.83
CA ASP A 178 -7.92 -18.92 21.57
C ASP A 178 -6.49 -18.62 22.03
N ILE A 179 -5.73 -17.83 21.27
CA ILE A 179 -4.37 -17.40 21.61
C ILE A 179 -4.37 -16.26 22.64
N ALA A 180 -5.35 -15.37 22.60
CA ALA A 180 -5.37 -14.20 23.45
C ALA A 180 -5.51 -14.55 24.93
N VAL A 181 -4.60 -14.01 25.74
CA VAL A 181 -4.62 -14.13 27.20
C VAL A 181 -5.77 -13.29 27.77
N ASP A 182 -5.90 -12.05 27.29
CA ASP A 182 -7.00 -11.15 27.61
C ASP A 182 -8.02 -11.14 26.47
N LYS A 183 -9.25 -11.51 26.79
CA LYS A 183 -10.36 -11.66 25.83
C LYS A 183 -11.25 -10.42 25.79
N GLU A 184 -11.04 -9.43 26.64
CA GLU A 184 -11.86 -8.21 26.68
C GLU A 184 -11.73 -7.38 25.40
N PHE A 185 -10.58 -7.47 24.72
CA PHE A 185 -10.28 -6.75 23.48
C PHE A 185 -10.64 -7.55 22.21
N LEU A 186 -11.11 -8.79 22.34
CA LEU A 186 -11.47 -9.60 21.17
C LEU A 186 -12.95 -9.92 21.14
N ALA A 187 -13.58 -9.66 19.99
CA ALA A 187 -14.95 -10.06 19.74
C ALA A 187 -15.13 -11.57 19.96
N ASN A 188 -16.09 -11.93 20.81
CA ASN A 188 -16.41 -13.33 21.10
C ASN A 188 -16.81 -14.05 19.79
N PRO A 189 -16.13 -15.15 19.41
CA PRO A 189 -16.46 -15.90 18.19
C PRO A 189 -17.90 -16.45 18.16
N VAL A 190 -18.62 -16.55 19.27
CA VAL A 190 -20.03 -17.00 19.25
C VAL A 190 -20.93 -15.99 18.52
N SER A 191 -20.71 -14.69 18.71
CA SER A 191 -21.46 -13.63 18.02
C SER A 191 -20.83 -13.21 16.69
N GLY A 192 -19.57 -13.60 16.46
CA GLY A 192 -18.78 -13.21 15.30
C GLY A 192 -18.29 -11.76 15.38
N SER A 193 -17.39 -11.40 14.46
CA SER A 193 -16.81 -10.07 14.33
C SER A 193 -17.35 -9.34 13.10
N LYS A 194 -17.32 -8.00 13.12
CA LYS A 194 -17.63 -7.17 11.94
C LYS A 194 -16.56 -7.33 10.84
N HIS A 195 -15.34 -7.71 11.21
CA HIS A 195 -14.34 -8.20 10.26
C HIS A 195 -14.79 -9.47 9.54
N ASN A 196 -15.51 -10.39 10.22
CA ASN A 196 -16.04 -11.60 9.58
C ASN A 196 -17.15 -11.31 8.58
N ARG A 197 -17.70 -10.09 8.58
CA ARG A 197 -18.69 -9.63 7.61
C ARG A 197 -18.03 -8.88 6.45
N GLY A 198 -16.72 -8.62 6.49
CA GLY A 198 -16.01 -7.74 5.56
C GLY A 198 -16.40 -6.28 5.70
N ALA A 199 -16.88 -5.89 6.88
CA ALA A 199 -17.52 -4.62 7.17
C ALA A 199 -16.79 -3.82 8.25
N ALA A 200 -15.54 -4.17 8.51
CA ALA A 200 -14.67 -3.45 9.44
C ALA A 200 -13.26 -3.38 8.88
N VAL A 201 -12.53 -2.35 9.30
CA VAL A 201 -11.12 -2.13 8.98
C VAL A 201 -10.39 -1.67 10.23
N ASP A 202 -9.15 -2.12 10.36
CA ASP A 202 -8.18 -1.61 11.32
C ASP A 202 -7.13 -0.81 10.56
N ILE A 203 -7.02 0.49 10.82
CA ILE A 203 -6.25 1.42 9.99
C ILE A 203 -5.46 2.45 10.78
N THR A 204 -4.45 3.01 10.10
CA THR A 204 -3.79 4.27 10.47
C THR A 204 -3.63 5.16 9.23
N LEU A 205 -3.02 6.33 9.40
CA LEU A 205 -2.64 7.23 8.33
C LEU A 205 -1.13 7.20 8.13
N VAL A 206 -0.69 7.38 6.88
CA VAL A 206 0.70 7.61 6.52
C VAL A 206 0.87 8.92 5.74
N ASP A 207 2.05 9.51 5.81
CA ASP A 207 2.45 10.66 4.98
C ASP A 207 2.86 10.23 3.54
N GLU A 208 3.32 11.18 2.74
CA GLU A 208 3.77 10.96 1.35
C GLU A 208 4.97 10.01 1.25
N ASP A 209 5.76 9.89 2.33
CA ASP A 209 6.91 8.99 2.44
C ASP A 209 6.52 7.64 3.09
N GLU A 210 5.21 7.36 3.20
CA GLU A 210 4.62 6.17 3.83
C GLU A 210 4.97 6.00 5.32
N ARG A 211 5.37 7.08 6.00
CA ARG A 211 5.61 7.07 7.45
C ARG A 211 4.30 7.20 8.20
N GLU A 212 4.08 6.32 9.17
CA GLU A 212 2.88 6.34 10.01
C GLU A 212 2.80 7.63 10.84
N LEU A 213 1.61 8.22 10.87
CA LEU A 213 1.33 9.34 11.75
C LEU A 213 1.40 8.89 13.21
N SER A 214 1.83 9.78 14.09
CA SER A 214 1.84 9.50 15.53
C SER A 214 0.41 9.31 16.05
N MET A 215 0.12 8.10 16.53
CA MET A 215 -1.16 7.69 17.11
C MET A 215 -0.96 7.22 18.57
N PRO A 216 -2.02 7.07 19.39
CA PRO A 216 -1.89 6.82 20.83
C PRO A 216 -1.06 5.59 21.20
N THR A 217 -1.15 4.54 20.39
CA THR A 217 -0.50 3.23 20.57
C THR A 217 -0.17 2.61 19.22
N GLY A 218 0.53 1.47 19.23
CA GLY A 218 0.57 0.58 18.07
C GLY A 218 -0.74 -0.22 17.90
N PHE A 219 -0.83 -0.94 16.78
CA PHE A 219 -1.88 -1.94 16.52
C PHE A 219 -1.89 -3.05 17.58
N ASP A 220 -3.07 -3.56 17.90
CA ASP A 220 -3.29 -4.63 18.89
C ASP A 220 -2.66 -4.35 20.28
N GLU A 221 -2.54 -3.07 20.65
CA GLU A 221 -2.20 -2.72 22.04
C GLU A 221 -3.45 -2.85 22.93
N PHE A 222 -3.54 -3.97 23.63
CA PHE A 222 -4.67 -4.29 24.52
C PHE A 222 -4.54 -3.61 25.89
N THR A 223 -4.49 -2.28 25.89
CA THR A 223 -4.49 -1.47 27.11
C THR A 223 -5.45 -0.28 26.96
N ASN A 224 -5.80 0.37 28.07
CA ASN A 224 -6.64 1.59 28.05
C ASN A 224 -6.04 2.73 27.22
N ARG A 225 -4.75 2.68 26.87
CA ARG A 225 -4.10 3.66 25.98
C ARG A 225 -4.64 3.60 24.55
N ALA A 226 -5.16 2.45 24.13
CA ALA A 226 -5.78 2.27 22.82
C ALA A 226 -7.15 2.96 22.69
N SER A 227 -7.72 3.43 23.81
CA SER A 227 -9.01 4.12 23.79
C SER A 227 -8.94 5.43 23.01
N GLN A 228 -10.00 5.73 22.27
CA GLN A 228 -10.15 7.01 21.56
C GLN A 228 -10.19 8.22 22.49
N ASN A 229 -10.48 8.02 23.78
CA ASN A 229 -10.57 9.09 24.77
C ASN A 229 -9.41 9.02 25.78
N TYR A 230 -8.33 8.32 25.46
CA TYR A 230 -7.17 8.24 26.34
C TYR A 230 -6.59 9.64 26.64
N ILE A 231 -6.64 10.03 27.92
CA ILE A 231 -6.25 11.38 28.37
C ILE A 231 -4.75 11.64 28.20
N GLY A 232 -3.93 10.57 28.24
CA GLY A 232 -2.47 10.66 28.16
C GLY A 232 -1.88 10.85 26.77
N MET A 233 -2.71 11.09 25.75
CA MET A 233 -2.23 11.43 24.40
C MET A 233 -1.48 12.77 24.38
N SER A 234 -0.41 12.84 23.60
CA SER A 234 0.17 14.12 23.18
C SER A 234 -0.80 14.90 22.28
N GLU A 235 -0.61 16.21 22.15
CA GLU A 235 -1.45 17.06 21.30
C GLU A 235 -1.43 16.64 19.82
N ILE A 236 -0.28 16.14 19.33
CA ILE A 236 -0.19 15.63 17.95
C ILE A 236 -1.00 14.34 17.77
N GLN A 237 -0.96 13.41 18.74
CA GLN A 237 -1.77 12.19 18.71
C GLN A 237 -3.27 12.51 18.75
N LYS A 238 -3.70 13.45 19.60
CA LYS A 238 -5.10 13.90 19.67
C LYS A 238 -5.55 14.47 18.33
N LYS A 239 -4.74 15.35 17.72
CA LYS A 239 -5.06 15.96 16.42
C LYS A 239 -5.14 14.92 15.30
N ASN A 240 -4.19 14.00 15.24
CA ASN A 240 -4.15 12.95 14.22
C ASN A 240 -5.33 11.99 14.36
N LEU A 241 -5.63 11.56 15.60
CA LEU A 241 -6.77 10.69 15.86
C LEU A 241 -8.10 11.39 15.54
N GLU A 242 -8.26 12.66 15.91
CA GLU A 242 -9.48 13.41 15.58
C GLU A 242 -9.66 13.58 14.07
N CYS A 243 -8.57 13.82 13.34
CA CYS A 243 -8.59 13.85 11.88
C CYS A 243 -9.03 12.50 11.30
N LEU A 244 -8.41 11.40 11.74
CA LEU A 244 -8.76 10.05 11.32
C LEU A 244 -10.24 9.75 11.60
N ARG A 245 -10.67 9.96 12.85
CA ARG A 245 -12.01 9.67 13.34
C ARG A 245 -13.07 10.47 12.59
N SER A 246 -12.90 11.79 12.48
CA SER A 246 -13.89 12.67 11.84
C SER A 246 -14.09 12.35 10.35
N VAL A 247 -13.01 12.08 9.61
CA VAL A 247 -13.11 11.73 8.18
C VAL A 247 -13.75 10.36 7.99
N MET A 248 -13.38 9.38 8.81
CA MET A 248 -13.98 8.04 8.75
C MET A 248 -15.48 8.08 9.09
N GLU A 249 -15.87 8.76 10.18
CA GLU A 249 -17.26 8.91 10.60
C GLU A 249 -18.10 9.63 9.54
N LYS A 250 -17.57 10.73 8.96
CA LYS A 250 -18.19 11.45 7.85
C LYS A 250 -18.46 10.56 6.63
N ASN A 251 -17.60 9.57 6.39
CA ASN A 251 -17.73 8.64 5.27
C ASN A 251 -18.52 7.35 5.62
N GLY A 252 -19.27 7.37 6.72
CA GLY A 252 -20.22 6.30 7.06
C GLY A 252 -19.59 5.13 7.81
N PHE A 253 -18.51 5.38 8.55
CA PHE A 253 -17.97 4.44 9.53
C PHE A 253 -18.37 4.82 10.96
N ILE A 254 -18.30 3.85 11.85
CA ILE A 254 -18.53 3.97 13.29
C ILE A 254 -17.21 3.60 13.98
N SER A 255 -16.75 4.50 14.84
CA SER A 255 -15.57 4.33 15.68
C SER A 255 -15.83 3.41 16.87
N VAL A 256 -14.81 2.68 17.34
CA VAL A 256 -14.86 1.88 18.57
C VAL A 256 -14.09 2.56 19.69
N LYS A 257 -14.72 2.70 20.86
CA LYS A 257 -14.18 3.48 21.99
C LYS A 257 -12.84 2.96 22.52
N ASN A 258 -12.61 1.65 22.46
CA ASN A 258 -11.46 0.99 23.08
C ASN A 258 -10.33 0.70 22.10
N GLU A 259 -10.55 0.93 20.80
CA GLU A 259 -9.60 0.60 19.72
C GLU A 259 -9.58 1.78 18.75
N TRP A 260 -8.61 2.68 18.89
CA TRP A 260 -8.57 3.91 18.09
C TRP A 260 -8.44 3.67 16.58
N TRP A 261 -7.84 2.54 16.19
CA TRP A 261 -7.62 2.14 14.80
C TRP A 261 -8.83 1.48 14.15
N HIS A 262 -9.83 1.03 14.94
CA HIS A 262 -10.92 0.20 14.46
C HIS A 262 -12.12 1.03 14.00
N PHE A 263 -12.58 0.74 12.78
CA PHE A 263 -13.75 1.38 12.16
C PHE A 263 -14.66 0.33 11.53
N THR A 264 -15.95 0.41 11.87
CA THR A 264 -17.00 -0.48 11.33
C THR A 264 -17.90 0.29 10.37
N ASP A 265 -18.23 -0.29 9.21
CA ASP A 265 -19.23 0.25 8.29
C ASP A 265 -20.57 0.43 9.02
N SER A 266 -21.20 1.61 8.95
CA SER A 266 -22.49 1.87 9.59
C SER A 266 -23.63 0.94 9.13
N ASP A 267 -23.50 0.31 7.97
CA ASP A 267 -24.46 -0.63 7.40
C ASP A 267 -24.12 -2.11 7.70
N TRP A 268 -23.19 -2.38 8.62
CA TRP A 268 -22.63 -3.72 8.87
C TRP A 268 -23.67 -4.81 9.13
N GLU A 269 -24.81 -4.46 9.73
CA GLU A 269 -25.90 -5.38 10.08
C GLU A 269 -26.54 -6.03 8.84
N LYS A 270 -26.48 -5.36 7.69
CA LYS A 270 -27.01 -5.85 6.41
C LYS A 270 -26.19 -7.02 5.85
N TYR A 271 -24.97 -7.20 6.31
CA TYR A 271 -24.02 -8.15 5.74
C TYR A 271 -23.98 -9.45 6.56
N PRO A 272 -24.12 -10.63 5.95
CA PRO A 272 -24.00 -11.89 6.69
C PRO A 272 -22.56 -12.15 7.15
N LEU A 273 -22.41 -12.96 8.20
CA LEU A 273 -21.12 -13.54 8.58
C LEU A 273 -20.58 -14.43 7.46
N LEU A 274 -19.28 -14.37 7.23
CA LEU A 274 -18.57 -15.16 6.22
C LEU A 274 -17.40 -15.93 6.86
N ASN A 275 -17.10 -17.08 6.27
CA ASN A 275 -15.93 -17.90 6.61
C ASN A 275 -15.23 -18.39 5.33
N ILE A 276 -15.01 -17.48 4.39
CA ILE A 276 -14.28 -17.73 3.15
C ILE A 276 -12.81 -17.80 3.50
N ARG A 277 -12.15 -18.87 3.09
CA ARG A 277 -10.71 -19.05 3.30
C ARG A 277 -9.93 -18.09 2.40
N LEU A 278 -8.91 -17.44 2.95
CA LEU A 278 -8.10 -16.45 2.21
C LEU A 278 -7.30 -17.10 1.09
N GLU A 279 -6.88 -18.35 1.29
CA GLU A 279 -6.19 -19.18 0.30
C GLU A 279 -7.05 -19.55 -0.92
N ASP A 280 -8.38 -19.52 -0.78
CA ASP A 280 -9.32 -19.80 -1.89
C ASP A 280 -9.57 -18.57 -2.78
N ILE A 281 -9.10 -17.39 -2.35
CA ILE A 281 -9.25 -16.12 -3.06
C ILE A 281 -8.15 -16.03 -4.12
N LYS A 282 -8.53 -16.28 -5.37
CA LYS A 282 -7.63 -16.20 -6.55
C LYS A 282 -7.46 -14.76 -7.01
#